data_AF-A0A502JCW8-F1
#
_entry.id   AF-A0A502JCW8-F1
#
_cell.length_a   1.000
_cell.length_b   1.000
_cell.length_c   1.000
_cell.angle_alpha   90.00
_cell.angle_beta   90.00
_cell.angle_gamma   90.00
#
_symmetry.space_group_name_H-M   'P 1'
#
loop_
_entity.id
_entity.type
_entity.pdbx_description
1 polymer ?
#
loop_
_entity_poly.entity_id
_entity_poly.type
_entity_poly.pdbx_seq_one_letter_code
_entity_poly.pdbx_strand_id
1 'polypeptide(L)'
;MKSEVGYNSFILSPKKWVEKTEAIGIISKGGRYGSAFAHTDIAFEFASWISVEFKMYVIQNYKRLKSDEDSRLSLGWNLNREISKINYKTHTDAIKEYLLADLTNEQLFFKYISEADMINVALFNKRAKQWRDENPGLKGNMRDYASMNE
;
A
#
# COMPACT_ATOMS: atom_id res chain seq x y z
N MET A 1 17.88 -46.23 -36.00
CA MET A 1 17.51 -45.57 -34.72
C MET A 1 18.77 -45.34 -33.91
N LYS A 2 19.21 -44.09 -33.72
CA LYS A 2 20.22 -43.79 -32.68
C LYS A 2 19.49 -43.88 -31.34
N SER A 3 19.86 -44.85 -30.51
CA SER A 3 19.30 -45.00 -29.17
C SER A 3 19.72 -43.81 -28.30
N GLU A 4 18.75 -43.04 -27.79
CA GLU A 4 19.02 -42.02 -26.75
C GLU A 4 19.29 -42.64 -25.37
N VAL A 5 19.31 -43.97 -25.27
CA VAL A 5 19.65 -44.73 -24.06
C VAL A 5 21.12 -44.49 -23.73
N GLY A 6 21.37 -43.74 -22.65
CA GLY A 6 22.71 -43.46 -22.11
C GLY A 6 23.16 -41.99 -22.17
N TYR A 7 22.40 -41.09 -22.83
CA TYR A 7 22.68 -39.65 -22.76
C TYR A 7 21.92 -39.03 -21.57
N ASN A 8 22.67 -38.67 -20.53
CA ASN A 8 22.18 -38.03 -19.30
C ASN A 8 21.63 -36.60 -19.54
N SER A 9 20.56 -36.45 -20.31
CA SER A 9 19.72 -35.25 -20.24
C SER A 9 18.29 -35.66 -19.92
N PHE A 10 17.98 -35.76 -18.62
CA PHE A 10 16.61 -35.89 -18.13
C PHE A 10 15.75 -34.65 -18.44
N ILE A 11 16.35 -33.60 -19.01
CA ILE A 11 15.72 -32.32 -19.34
C ILE A 11 15.52 -32.22 -20.86
N LEU A 12 14.30 -31.91 -21.30
CA LEU A 12 13.97 -31.65 -22.71
C LEU A 12 14.45 -30.25 -23.10
N SER A 13 15.17 -30.15 -24.22
CA SER A 13 15.51 -28.84 -24.79
C SER A 13 14.28 -28.17 -25.40
N PRO A 14 14.24 -26.82 -25.52
CA PRO A 14 13.13 -26.11 -26.15
C PRO A 14 12.77 -26.65 -27.54
N LYS A 15 13.79 -27.03 -28.32
CA LYS A 15 13.61 -27.62 -29.66
C LYS A 15 12.91 -28.98 -29.58
N LYS A 16 13.38 -29.89 -28.71
CA LYS A 16 12.77 -31.21 -28.51
C LYS A 16 11.34 -31.10 -27.97
N TRP A 17 11.07 -30.10 -27.15
CA TRP A 17 9.73 -29.82 -26.64
C TRP A 17 8.77 -29.46 -27.78
N VAL A 18 9.13 -28.48 -28.60
CA VAL A 18 8.31 -28.04 -29.76
C VAL A 18 8.08 -29.20 -30.74
N GLU A 19 9.12 -29.97 -31.06
CA GLU A 19 9.02 -31.11 -31.99
C GLU A 19 8.12 -32.24 -31.46
N LYS A 20 8.10 -32.50 -30.14
CA LYS A 20 7.28 -33.58 -29.54
C LYS A 20 5.84 -33.19 -29.22
N THR A 21 5.61 -31.90 -28.93
CA THR A 21 4.31 -31.42 -28.40
C THR A 21 3.56 -30.55 -29.38
N GLU A 22 4.14 -30.22 -30.54
CA GLU A 22 3.59 -29.27 -31.51
C GLU A 22 3.28 -27.90 -30.88
N ALA A 23 4.06 -27.51 -29.85
CA ALA A 23 3.85 -26.27 -29.11
C ALA A 23 4.03 -25.03 -30.00
N ILE A 24 2.99 -24.20 -30.07
CA ILE A 24 2.95 -22.97 -30.88
C ILE A 24 3.64 -21.79 -30.17
N GLY A 25 3.73 -21.82 -28.83
CA GLY A 25 4.18 -20.70 -28.00
C GLY A 25 5.71 -20.57 -27.83
N ILE A 26 6.50 -21.52 -28.34
CA ILE A 26 7.96 -21.52 -28.24
C ILE A 26 8.54 -21.65 -29.65
N ILE A 27 9.39 -20.71 -30.05
CA ILE A 27 10.07 -20.72 -31.35
C ILE A 27 11.53 -21.04 -31.12
N SER A 28 11.96 -22.25 -31.49
CA SER A 28 13.37 -22.65 -31.42
C SER A 28 14.00 -22.67 -32.82
N LYS A 29 14.95 -21.76 -33.07
CA LYS A 29 15.71 -21.74 -34.32
C LYS A 29 17.04 -22.49 -34.14
N GLY A 30 17.32 -23.46 -35.00
CA GLY A 30 18.62 -24.15 -35.04
C GLY A 30 19.62 -23.44 -35.96
N GLY A 31 20.92 -23.47 -35.62
CA GLY A 31 22.00 -22.90 -36.43
C GLY A 31 23.16 -22.35 -35.60
N ARG A 32 24.15 -21.71 -36.23
CA ARG A 32 25.34 -21.10 -35.58
C ARG A 32 24.98 -20.05 -34.52
N TYR A 33 23.78 -19.48 -34.60
CA TYR A 33 23.19 -18.54 -33.63
C TYR A 33 21.83 -19.04 -33.12
N GLY A 34 21.72 -20.35 -32.88
CA GLY A 34 20.46 -20.94 -32.45
C GLY A 34 20.01 -20.41 -31.09
N SER A 35 18.81 -19.86 -31.03
CA SER A 35 18.18 -19.36 -29.81
C SER A 35 16.70 -19.77 -29.77
N ALA A 36 16.15 -19.85 -28.56
CA ALA A 36 14.75 -20.12 -28.32
C ALA A 36 14.07 -18.83 -27.84
N PHE A 37 12.93 -18.51 -28.42
CA PHE A 37 12.13 -17.34 -28.10
C PHE A 37 10.73 -17.77 -27.70
N ALA A 38 10.17 -17.12 -26.69
CA ALA A 38 8.79 -17.31 -26.26
C ALA A 38 8.30 -16.02 -25.58
N HIS A 39 6.98 -15.89 -25.42
CA HIS A 39 6.43 -14.87 -24.54
C HIS A 39 7.01 -15.03 -23.12
N THR A 40 7.16 -13.93 -22.38
CA THR A 40 7.80 -13.91 -21.07
C THR A 40 7.23 -15.00 -20.14
N ASP A 41 5.91 -15.10 -20.01
CA ASP A 41 5.29 -16.09 -19.12
C ASP A 41 5.61 -17.54 -19.53
N ILE A 42 5.58 -17.82 -20.83
CA ILE A 42 5.89 -19.15 -21.37
C ILE A 42 7.37 -19.48 -21.15
N ALA A 43 8.25 -18.50 -21.34
CA ALA A 43 9.68 -18.65 -21.07
C ALA A 43 9.96 -18.89 -19.58
N PHE A 44 9.27 -18.18 -18.69
CA PHE A 44 9.39 -18.33 -17.24
C PHE A 44 8.93 -19.70 -16.76
N GLU A 45 7.79 -20.19 -17.27
CA GLU A 45 7.30 -21.53 -16.95
C GLU A 45 8.26 -22.62 -17.46
N PHE A 46 8.73 -22.49 -18.71
CA PHE A 46 9.68 -23.43 -19.28
C PHE A 46 11.01 -23.45 -18.54
N ALA A 47 11.53 -22.27 -18.15
CA ALA A 47 12.74 -22.15 -17.34
C ALA A 47 12.56 -22.72 -15.93
N SER A 48 11.38 -22.52 -15.31
CA SER A 48 11.03 -23.07 -14.00
C SER A 48 10.89 -24.59 -14.02
N TRP A 49 10.45 -25.15 -15.14
CA TRP A 49 10.40 -26.59 -15.34
C TRP A 49 11.81 -27.20 -15.51
N ILE A 50 12.68 -26.53 -16.25
CA ILE A 50 14.08 -26.96 -16.47
C ILE A 50 14.89 -26.89 -15.16
N SER A 51 14.74 -25.80 -14.41
CA SER A 51 15.58 -25.51 -13.25
C SER A 51 14.75 -25.29 -11.99
N VAL A 52 14.89 -26.23 -11.06
CA VAL A 52 14.31 -26.12 -9.71
C VAL A 52 14.86 -24.89 -8.97
N GLU A 53 16.13 -24.54 -9.19
CA GLU A 53 16.75 -23.35 -8.61
C GLU A 53 16.09 -22.07 -9.11
N PHE A 54 15.87 -21.96 -10.43
CA PHE A 54 15.16 -20.83 -11.02
C PHE A 54 13.74 -20.72 -10.47
N LYS A 55 13.01 -21.85 -10.39
CA LYS A 55 11.67 -21.88 -9.80
C LYS A 55 11.66 -21.41 -8.35
N MET A 56 12.62 -21.88 -7.54
CA MET A 56 12.76 -21.46 -6.15
C MET A 56 13.07 -19.96 -6.05
N TYR A 57 13.92 -19.43 -6.93
CA TYR A 57 14.23 -18.00 -6.99
C TYR A 57 12.99 -17.15 -7.29
N VAL A 58 12.16 -17.55 -8.25
CA VAL A 58 10.90 -16.86 -8.57
C VAL A 58 9.95 -16.87 -7.36
N ILE A 59 9.80 -18.01 -6.70
CA ILE A 59 8.95 -18.15 -5.50
C ILE A 59 9.43 -17.25 -4.36
N GLN A 60 10.74 -17.24 -4.09
CA GLN A 60 11.30 -16.40 -3.02
C GLN A 60 11.12 -14.91 -3.32
N ASN A 61 11.34 -14.49 -4.57
CA ASN A 61 11.13 -13.10 -4.97
C ASN A 61 9.67 -12.68 -4.85
N TYR A 62 8.73 -13.55 -5.23
CA TYR A 62 7.31 -13.29 -5.03
C TYR A 62 6.98 -13.10 -3.55
N LYS A 63 7.45 -14.00 -2.67
CA LYS A 63 7.23 -13.88 -1.22
C LYS A 63 7.80 -12.60 -0.64
N ARG A 64 9.01 -12.21 -1.05
CA ARG A 64 9.66 -10.96 -0.63
C ARG A 64 8.87 -9.73 -1.09
N LEU A 65 8.50 -9.67 -2.36
CA LEU A 65 7.68 -8.57 -2.89
C LEU A 65 6.35 -8.46 -2.15
N LYS A 66 5.72 -9.61 -1.87
CA LYS A 66 4.47 -9.64 -1.13
C LYS A 66 4.63 -9.12 0.31
N SER A 67 5.69 -9.52 1.02
CA SER A 67 5.94 -9.00 2.38
C SER A 67 6.27 -7.52 2.39
N ASP A 68 7.04 -7.04 1.41
CA ASP A 68 7.40 -5.62 1.28
C ASP A 68 6.16 -4.77 1.03
N GLU A 69 5.24 -5.25 0.19
CA GLU A 69 3.98 -4.58 -0.08
C GLU A 69 3.05 -4.56 1.14
N ASP A 70 2.88 -5.70 1.80
CA ASP A 70 2.05 -5.80 3.01
C ASP A 70 2.59 -4.92 4.14
N SER A 71 3.92 -4.86 4.30
CA SER A 71 4.61 -3.96 5.24
C SER A 71 4.30 -2.50 4.94
N ARG A 72 4.47 -2.08 3.69
CA ARG A 72 4.21 -0.69 3.26
C ARG A 72 2.75 -0.28 3.49
N LEU A 73 1.80 -1.18 3.21
CA LEU A 73 0.38 -0.93 3.44
C LEU A 73 0.05 -0.85 4.94
N SER A 74 0.68 -1.70 5.76
CA SER A 74 0.47 -1.72 7.22
C SER A 74 0.99 -0.44 7.90
N LEU A 75 2.05 0.16 7.38
CA LEU A 75 2.69 1.34 7.97
C LEU A 75 1.75 2.55 7.99
N GLY A 76 1.06 2.82 6.88
CA GLY A 76 0.10 3.92 6.78
C GLY A 76 -1.12 3.72 7.67
N TRP A 77 -1.65 2.49 7.73
CA TRP A 77 -2.79 2.17 8.58
C TRP A 77 -2.46 2.30 10.08
N ASN A 78 -1.30 1.77 10.50
CA ASN A 78 -0.84 1.91 11.87
C ASN A 78 -0.55 3.37 12.24
N LEU A 79 0.07 4.14 11.33
CA LEU A 79 0.34 5.57 11.54
C LEU A 79 -0.96 6.36 11.77
N ASN A 80 -1.97 6.16 10.92
CA ASN A 80 -3.26 6.84 11.07
C ASN A 80 -3.95 6.51 12.40
N ARG A 81 -3.83 5.25 12.85
CA ARG A 81 -4.39 4.82 14.14
C ARG A 81 -3.68 5.47 15.32
N GLU A 82 -2.35 5.52 15.31
CA GLU A 82 -1.58 6.17 16.37
C GLU A 82 -1.82 7.69 16.40
N ILE A 83 -1.85 8.36 15.24
CA ILE A 83 -2.21 9.80 15.15
C ILE A 83 -3.61 10.03 15.71
N SER A 84 -4.59 9.20 15.34
CA SER A 84 -5.97 9.33 15.85
C SER A 84 -6.01 9.16 17.37
N LYS A 85 -5.28 8.19 17.92
CA LYS A 85 -5.20 7.95 19.37
C LYS A 85 -4.57 9.12 20.12
N ILE A 86 -3.50 9.69 19.59
CA ILE A 86 -2.87 10.90 20.14
C ILE A 86 -3.86 12.06 20.12
N ASN A 87 -4.54 12.29 18.99
CA ASN A 87 -5.54 13.36 18.87
C ASN A 87 -6.68 13.22 19.88
N TYR A 88 -7.24 12.02 20.03
CA TYR A 88 -8.28 11.77 21.04
C TYR A 88 -7.80 12.07 22.45
N LYS A 89 -6.57 11.66 22.79
CA LYS A 89 -6.00 11.92 24.11
C LYS A 89 -5.78 13.42 24.33
N THR A 90 -5.14 14.12 23.38
CA THR A 90 -4.92 15.57 23.45
C THR A 90 -6.24 16.32 23.56
N HIS A 91 -7.26 15.97 22.77
CA HIS A 91 -8.58 16.59 22.87
C HIS A 91 -9.24 16.34 24.23
N THR A 92 -9.14 15.11 24.75
CA THR A 92 -9.69 14.77 26.07
C THR A 92 -8.99 15.54 27.19
N ASP A 93 -7.66 15.65 27.12
CA ASP A 93 -6.86 16.36 28.11
C ASP A 93 -7.13 17.87 28.07
N ALA A 94 -7.26 18.47 26.87
CA ALA A 94 -7.68 19.86 26.70
C ALA A 94 -9.09 20.12 27.25
N ILE A 95 -10.05 19.22 27.01
CA ILE A 95 -11.39 19.32 27.60
C ILE A 95 -11.31 19.26 29.13
N LYS A 96 -10.50 18.36 29.71
CA LYS A 96 -10.32 18.31 31.17
C LYS A 96 -9.68 19.58 31.71
N GLU A 97 -8.69 20.14 31.03
CA GLU A 97 -7.95 21.30 31.53
C GLU A 97 -8.74 22.60 31.41
N TYR A 98 -9.38 22.84 30.26
CA TYR A 98 -10.03 24.12 29.95
C TYR A 98 -11.53 24.14 30.22
N LEU A 99 -12.22 22.99 30.14
CA LEU A 99 -13.69 22.93 30.34
C LEU A 99 -14.08 22.77 31.81
N LEU A 100 -13.10 22.53 32.70
CA LEU A 100 -13.28 22.54 34.16
C LEU A 100 -13.10 23.93 34.79
N ALA A 101 -12.71 24.95 34.01
CA ALA A 101 -12.85 26.34 34.43
C ALA A 101 -14.30 26.77 34.22
N ASP A 102 -14.94 27.33 35.24
CA ASP A 102 -16.37 27.65 35.29
C ASP A 102 -16.88 28.28 33.98
N LEU A 103 -17.55 27.46 33.18
CA LEU A 103 -18.18 27.89 31.94
C LEU A 103 -19.22 28.95 32.25
N THR A 104 -19.17 30.07 31.55
CA THR A 104 -20.18 31.12 31.67
C THR A 104 -21.56 30.61 31.23
N ASN A 105 -22.65 31.20 31.75
CA ASN A 105 -24.03 30.79 31.42
C ASN A 105 -24.33 30.83 29.91
N GLU A 106 -23.62 31.67 29.14
CA GLU A 106 -23.70 31.70 27.68
C GLU A 106 -23.11 30.44 27.02
N GLN A 107 -22.05 29.88 27.60
CA GLN A 107 -21.39 28.66 27.13
C GLN A 107 -22.19 27.39 27.49
N LEU A 108 -22.95 27.41 28.60
CA LEU A 108 -23.84 26.31 28.99
C LEU A 108 -25.11 26.22 28.13
N PHE A 109 -25.49 27.30 27.44
CA PHE A 109 -26.68 27.32 26.57
C PHE A 109 -26.48 26.58 25.24
N PHE A 110 -25.27 26.05 24.98
CA PHE A 110 -24.90 25.32 23.77
C PHE A 110 -25.44 23.87 23.68
N LYS A 111 -26.73 23.68 23.99
CA LYS A 111 -27.48 22.43 23.81
C LYS A 111 -27.57 21.94 22.35
N TYR A 112 -27.08 22.74 21.40
CA TYR A 112 -27.18 22.50 19.96
C TYR A 112 -25.83 22.59 19.21
N ILE A 113 -24.70 22.65 19.90
CA ILE A 113 -23.39 22.70 19.24
C ILE A 113 -22.81 21.30 19.08
N SER A 114 -22.32 20.97 17.89
CA SER A 114 -21.60 19.72 17.65
C SER A 114 -20.31 19.69 18.47
N GLU A 115 -19.90 18.53 18.98
CA GLU A 115 -18.65 18.35 19.75
C GLU A 115 -17.45 19.00 19.04
N ALA A 116 -17.41 18.91 17.70
CA ALA A 116 -16.38 19.53 16.87
C ALA A 116 -16.36 21.06 16.98
N ASP A 117 -17.51 21.73 17.00
CA ASP A 117 -17.60 23.19 17.14
C ASP A 117 -17.28 23.64 18.57
N MET A 118 -17.60 22.83 19.60
CA MET A 118 -17.19 23.11 20.97
C MET A 118 -15.66 23.10 21.11
N ILE A 119 -14.99 22.11 20.50
CA ILE A 119 -13.53 22.04 20.44
C ILE A 119 -12.94 23.25 19.71
N ASN A 120 -13.55 23.69 18.60
CA ASN A 120 -13.06 24.84 17.85
C ASN A 120 -13.18 26.14 18.65
N VAL A 121 -14.25 26.30 19.43
CA VAL A 121 -14.40 27.45 20.34
C VAL A 121 -13.39 27.37 21.49
N ALA A 122 -13.12 26.19 22.04
CA ALA A 122 -12.11 26.05 23.09
C ALA A 122 -10.69 26.38 22.61
N LEU A 123 -10.33 25.97 21.39
CA LEU A 123 -8.97 26.16 20.84
C LEU A 123 -8.78 27.52 20.14
N PHE A 124 -9.77 27.97 19.36
CA PHE A 124 -9.63 29.14 18.47
C PHE A 124 -10.61 30.26 18.81
N ASN A 125 -11.41 30.12 19.88
CA ASN A 125 -12.47 31.05 20.26
C ASN A 125 -13.49 31.36 19.15
N LYS A 126 -13.62 30.44 18.17
CA LYS A 126 -14.48 30.60 16.98
C LYS A 126 -15.12 29.28 16.56
N ARG A 127 -16.34 29.35 16.02
CA ARG A 127 -17.03 28.20 15.41
C ARG A 127 -16.58 27.98 13.97
N ALA A 128 -16.75 26.77 13.44
CA ALA A 128 -16.35 26.46 12.06
C ALA A 128 -17.07 27.31 11.01
N LYS A 129 -18.33 27.68 11.28
CA LYS A 129 -19.08 28.59 10.41
C LYS A 129 -18.48 30.02 10.43
N GLN A 130 -18.18 30.56 11.61
CA GLN A 130 -17.61 31.91 11.75
C GLN A 130 -16.26 32.02 11.05
N TRP A 131 -15.40 31.01 11.20
CA TRP A 131 -14.11 30.98 10.50
C TRP A 131 -14.26 30.94 8.97
N ARG A 132 -15.21 30.17 8.44
CA ARG A 132 -15.49 30.13 6.99
C ARG A 132 -16.04 31.46 6.46
N ASP A 133 -16.89 32.12 7.23
CA ASP A 133 -17.47 33.42 6.86
C ASP A 133 -16.39 34.52 6.83
N GLU A 134 -15.40 34.45 7.74
CA GLU A 134 -14.25 35.37 7.77
C GLU A 134 -13.17 35.04 6.74
N ASN A 135 -13.10 33.78 6.27
CA ASN A 135 -12.06 33.29 5.35
C ASN A 135 -12.64 32.66 4.07
N PRO A 136 -13.42 33.41 3.27
CA PRO A 136 -14.13 32.87 2.09
C PRO A 136 -13.19 32.40 0.96
N GLY A 137 -11.91 32.81 0.98
CA GLY A 137 -10.91 32.43 -0.01
C GLY A 137 -10.01 31.24 0.37
N LEU A 138 -10.07 30.76 1.62
CA LEU A 138 -9.22 29.67 2.09
C LEU A 138 -9.93 28.32 1.91
N LYS A 139 -9.22 27.34 1.33
CA LYS A 139 -9.73 25.98 1.12
C LYS A 139 -9.30 25.07 2.28
N GLY A 140 -10.24 24.67 3.12
CA GLY A 140 -9.99 23.72 4.20
C GLY A 140 -10.80 24.04 5.44
N ASN A 141 -10.36 23.54 6.58
CA ASN A 141 -10.87 23.86 7.91
C ASN A 141 -9.83 24.70 8.67
N MET A 142 -10.26 25.45 9.67
CA MET A 142 -9.37 26.28 10.50
C MET A 142 -8.19 25.50 11.11
N ARG A 143 -8.39 24.20 11.38
CA ARG A 143 -7.36 23.29 11.91
C ARG A 143 -6.22 23.01 10.93
N ASP A 144 -6.48 23.12 9.63
CA ASP A 144 -5.47 22.94 8.58
C ASP A 144 -4.48 24.13 8.55
N TYR A 145 -4.85 25.23 9.21
CA TYR A 145 -4.10 26.47 9.26
C TYR A 145 -3.61 26.83 10.67
N ALA A 146 -3.82 25.94 11.65
CA ALA A 146 -3.33 26.11 13.03
C ALA A 146 -1.82 25.87 13.10
N SER A 147 -1.09 26.74 13.79
CA SER A 147 0.35 26.57 14.03
C SER A 147 0.59 25.65 15.23
N MET A 148 1.76 24.99 15.34
CA MET A 148 2.08 24.06 16.44
C MET A 148 2.05 24.68 17.86
N ASN A 149 1.89 26.01 17.98
CA ASN A 149 1.93 26.74 19.24
C ASN A 149 0.54 27.23 19.71
N GLU A 150 -0.55 26.83 19.06
CA GLU A 150 -1.94 27.10 19.49
C GLU A 150 -2.62 25.85 20.06
#